data_AF-A0AAD6TWR2-F1
#
_entry.id   AF-A0AAD6TWR2-F1
#
_cell.length_a   1.000
_cell.length_b   1.000
_cell.length_c   1.000
_cell.angle_alpha   90.00
_cell.angle_beta   90.00
_cell.angle_gamma   90.00
#
_symmetry.space_group_name_H-M   'P 1'
#
loop_
_entity.id
_entity.type
_entity.pdbx_description
1 polymer ?
#
loop_
_entity_poly.entity_id
_entity_poly.type
_entity_poly.pdbx_seq_one_letter_code
_entity_poly.pdbx_strand_id
1 'polypeptide(L)'
;MHQQTPWTKKSSSLLSDRIRPSPTPVPKTFKGKRKAEPEPEPPKSKAVRALDDLRTALRTAGEGGMDIDPKGGCFCQARTHALSPHAPLCRACGLVVCTLNSPAYACPSCTVPLLAAPQRTALLDRLDAQITALLTHEAAERTRKAEEVRLAVGAFPTLTAGPVGQQQPHQPQTRMVLSLDAKTKRVTVSALTSAPAPSARSSPTPTRPGTPEEERAGRPPAAVSFARAALLDTRRPWRDLVGGGAVYIPPPALDGEGEAKKKTRGRTAKGKSKENDAIGGGSGPKILA
;
A
#
# COMPACT_ATOMS: atom_id res chain seq x y z
N MET A 1 -18.23 -79.57 -2.37
CA MET A 1 -18.91 -78.31 -1.99
C MET A 1 -17.91 -77.16 -2.08
N HIS A 2 -17.97 -76.35 -3.13
CA HIS A 2 -17.10 -75.18 -3.29
C HIS A 2 -17.92 -73.91 -3.07
N GLN A 3 -17.60 -73.19 -1.99
CA GLN A 3 -18.24 -71.92 -1.68
C GLN A 3 -17.63 -70.83 -2.57
N GLN A 4 -18.44 -70.32 -3.51
CA GLN A 4 -18.10 -69.12 -4.27
C GLN A 4 -18.35 -67.88 -3.40
N THR A 5 -17.28 -67.13 -3.11
CA THR A 5 -17.39 -65.84 -2.43
C THR A 5 -17.79 -64.74 -3.44
N PRO A 6 -18.51 -63.68 -3.01
CA PRO A 6 -19.20 -62.72 -3.88
C PRO A 6 -18.29 -61.78 -4.72
N TRP A 7 -16.99 -62.07 -4.83
CA TRP A 7 -15.98 -61.21 -5.47
C TRP A 7 -15.40 -61.83 -6.74
N THR A 8 -15.75 -63.08 -7.07
CA THR A 8 -15.20 -63.82 -8.22
C THR A 8 -16.08 -63.80 -9.47
N LYS A 9 -17.12 -62.95 -9.52
CA LYS A 9 -17.93 -62.78 -10.73
C LYS A 9 -17.16 -61.94 -11.76
N LYS A 10 -16.77 -62.58 -12.86
CA LYS A 10 -16.06 -62.05 -14.06
C LYS A 10 -16.81 -60.93 -14.82
N SER A 11 -17.69 -60.15 -14.19
CA SER A 11 -18.46 -59.12 -14.89
C SER A 11 -18.87 -57.93 -14.00
N SER A 12 -18.10 -57.61 -12.95
CA SER A 12 -18.25 -56.31 -12.29
C SER A 12 -17.27 -55.33 -12.91
N SER A 13 -17.75 -54.52 -13.86
CA SER A 13 -17.12 -53.27 -14.26
C SER A 13 -17.13 -52.34 -13.05
N LEU A 14 -16.13 -52.49 -12.18
CA LEU A 14 -15.84 -51.48 -11.18
C LEU A 14 -15.49 -50.21 -11.96
N LEU A 15 -16.33 -49.19 -11.79
CA LEU A 15 -16.05 -47.79 -12.14
C LEU A 15 -14.95 -47.27 -11.21
N SER A 16 -13.80 -47.93 -11.23
CA SER A 16 -12.59 -47.51 -10.54
C SER A 16 -12.01 -46.33 -11.32
N ASP A 17 -11.84 -45.21 -10.63
CA ASP A 17 -10.78 -44.25 -10.92
C ASP A 17 -10.62 -43.76 -12.37
N ARG A 18 -11.70 -43.23 -12.94
CA ARG A 18 -11.55 -42.10 -13.86
C ARG A 18 -11.50 -40.80 -13.06
N ILE A 19 -10.44 -40.64 -12.28
CA ILE A 19 -9.90 -39.30 -12.06
C ILE A 19 -9.55 -38.83 -13.47
N ARG A 20 -10.40 -37.98 -14.06
CA ARG A 20 -10.02 -37.30 -15.30
C ARG A 20 -8.73 -36.55 -14.95
N PRO A 21 -7.59 -36.84 -15.60
CA PRO A 21 -6.44 -35.97 -15.44
C PRO A 21 -6.93 -34.57 -15.80
N SER A 22 -6.90 -33.66 -14.82
CA SER A 22 -7.10 -32.25 -15.09
C SER A 22 -6.13 -31.91 -16.20
N PRO A 23 -6.59 -31.39 -17.35
CA PRO A 23 -5.70 -31.14 -18.47
C PRO A 23 -4.67 -30.13 -18.00
N THR A 24 -3.44 -30.59 -17.79
CA THR A 24 -2.27 -29.74 -17.85
C THR A 24 -2.40 -28.94 -19.15
N PRO A 25 -2.28 -27.60 -19.11
CA PRO A 25 -2.33 -26.79 -20.32
C PRO A 25 -1.10 -27.15 -21.15
N VAL A 26 -1.24 -28.15 -22.03
CA VAL A 26 -0.30 -28.38 -23.12
C VAL A 26 -0.35 -27.12 -23.98
N PRO A 27 0.79 -26.44 -24.19
CA PRO A 27 0.83 -25.28 -25.07
C PRO A 27 0.41 -25.76 -26.46
N LYS A 28 -0.76 -25.29 -26.90
CA LYS A 28 -1.25 -25.56 -28.25
C LYS A 28 -0.25 -24.94 -29.22
N THR A 29 0.60 -25.77 -29.81
CA THR A 29 1.36 -25.42 -31.02
C THR A 29 0.36 -25.25 -32.16
N PHE A 30 -0.21 -24.05 -32.25
CA PHE A 30 -0.96 -23.63 -33.43
C PHE A 30 0.03 -23.51 -34.59
N LYS A 31 0.03 -24.52 -35.45
CA LYS A 31 0.66 -24.48 -36.78
C LYS A 31 -0.20 -23.61 -37.70
N GLY A 32 -0.19 -22.31 -37.44
CA GLY A 32 -0.82 -21.28 -38.24
C GLY A 32 0.20 -20.17 -38.46
N LYS A 33 0.53 -19.91 -39.72
CA LYS A 33 1.43 -18.86 -40.19
C LYS A 33 0.78 -17.48 -39.91
N ARG A 34 0.67 -17.10 -38.64
CA ARG A 34 0.33 -15.75 -38.21
C ARG A 34 1.62 -15.06 -37.81
N LYS A 35 1.84 -13.92 -38.45
CA LYS A 35 2.80 -12.88 -38.08
C LYS A 35 2.92 -12.87 -36.55
N ALA A 36 4.12 -13.14 -36.03
CA ALA A 36 4.37 -13.19 -34.59
C ALA A 36 3.90 -11.87 -33.96
N GLU A 37 2.72 -11.91 -33.37
CA GLU A 37 2.23 -10.87 -32.49
C GLU A 37 3.11 -10.97 -31.25
N PRO A 38 3.83 -9.89 -30.88
CA PRO A 38 4.69 -9.94 -29.71
C PRO A 38 3.86 -10.36 -28.50
N GLU A 39 4.40 -11.32 -27.76
CA GLU A 39 3.84 -11.80 -26.50
C GLU A 39 3.39 -10.60 -25.66
N PRO A 40 2.12 -10.56 -25.20
CA PRO A 40 1.58 -9.37 -24.56
C PRO A 40 2.38 -9.11 -23.30
N GLU A 41 3.22 -8.07 -23.32
CA GLU A 41 3.95 -7.64 -22.15
C GLU A 41 2.96 -7.46 -21.00
N PRO A 42 3.30 -7.96 -19.80
CA PRO A 42 2.39 -7.87 -18.67
C PRO A 42 2.02 -6.39 -18.45
N PRO A 43 0.72 -6.09 -18.27
CA PRO A 43 0.25 -4.73 -18.22
C PRO A 43 0.99 -3.93 -17.14
N LYS A 44 1.48 -2.73 -17.50
CA LYS A 44 2.07 -1.75 -16.57
C LYS A 44 1.23 -1.63 -15.29
N SER A 45 1.88 -1.49 -14.13
CA SER A 45 1.17 -1.33 -12.87
C SER A 45 0.29 -0.09 -12.86
N LYS A 46 -0.74 -0.09 -12.01
CA LYS A 46 -1.65 1.04 -11.83
C LYS A 46 -0.92 2.32 -11.43
N ALA A 47 0.17 2.21 -10.66
CA ALA A 47 0.98 3.34 -10.24
C ALA A 47 1.72 3.99 -11.42
N VAL A 48 2.36 3.18 -12.26
CA VAL A 48 3.04 3.69 -13.47
C VAL A 48 2.03 4.36 -14.41
N ARG A 49 0.86 3.75 -14.62
CA ARG A 49 -0.21 4.34 -15.45
C ARG A 49 -0.66 5.69 -14.91
N ALA A 50 -0.91 5.81 -13.60
CA ALA A 50 -1.33 7.08 -13.01
C ALA A 50 -0.28 8.20 -13.19
N LEU A 51 1.02 7.87 -13.08
CA LEU A 51 2.10 8.83 -13.32
C LEU A 51 2.24 9.18 -14.81
N ASP A 52 2.12 8.19 -15.70
CA ASP A 52 2.13 8.39 -17.16
C ASP A 52 0.96 9.26 -17.62
N ASP A 53 -0.24 9.05 -17.06
CA ASP A 53 -1.44 9.84 -17.34
C ASP A 53 -1.23 11.30 -16.92
N LEU A 54 -0.67 11.53 -15.73
CA LEU A 54 -0.37 12.87 -15.23
C LEU A 54 0.73 13.55 -16.05
N ARG A 55 1.79 12.82 -16.41
CA ARG A 55 2.86 13.30 -17.31
C ARG A 55 2.30 13.69 -18.66
N THR A 56 1.40 12.88 -19.22
CA THR A 56 0.75 13.14 -20.50
C THR A 56 -0.14 14.37 -20.40
N ALA A 57 -0.96 14.49 -19.36
CA ALA A 57 -1.78 15.67 -19.11
C ALA A 57 -0.93 16.97 -19.01
N LEU A 58 0.21 16.91 -18.33
CA LEU A 58 1.16 18.01 -18.23
C LEU A 58 1.90 18.31 -19.54
N ARG A 59 1.88 17.42 -20.53
CA ARG A 59 2.41 17.72 -21.87
C ARG A 59 1.33 18.24 -22.81
N THR A 60 0.10 17.73 -22.69
CA THR A 60 -1.02 18.12 -23.55
C THR A 60 -1.59 19.48 -23.21
N ALA A 61 -1.62 19.89 -21.94
CA ALA A 61 -2.24 21.14 -21.49
C ALA A 61 -1.44 22.43 -21.86
N GLY A 62 -0.69 22.40 -22.97
CA GLY A 62 0.10 23.51 -23.53
C GLY A 62 1.20 24.09 -22.62
N GLU A 63 2.06 24.95 -23.17
CA GLU A 63 3.10 25.63 -22.38
C GLU A 63 2.53 26.62 -21.35
N GLY A 64 1.28 27.07 -21.56
CA GLY A 64 0.61 28.06 -20.72
C GLY A 64 -0.19 27.50 -19.55
N GLY A 65 -0.64 26.23 -19.58
CA GLY A 65 -1.48 25.66 -18.50
C GLY A 65 -2.73 26.49 -18.19
N MET A 66 -3.25 27.21 -19.19
CA MET A 66 -4.40 28.10 -19.05
C MET A 66 -5.73 27.38 -19.29
N ASP A 67 -5.69 26.10 -19.66
CA ASP A 67 -6.87 25.28 -19.89
C ASP A 67 -7.62 25.07 -18.57
N ILE A 68 -8.91 25.40 -18.56
CA ILE A 68 -9.79 25.11 -17.44
C ILE A 68 -10.07 23.61 -17.42
N ASP A 69 -10.10 23.02 -16.23
CA ASP A 69 -10.43 21.60 -16.08
C ASP A 69 -11.83 21.32 -16.65
N PRO A 70 -12.01 20.35 -17.57
CA PRO A 70 -13.33 20.01 -18.11
C PRO A 70 -14.32 19.55 -17.04
N LYS A 71 -13.84 19.13 -15.87
CA LYS A 71 -14.67 18.74 -14.73
C LYS A 71 -15.08 19.92 -13.83
N GLY A 72 -14.66 21.14 -14.16
CA GLY A 72 -14.98 22.36 -13.41
C GLY A 72 -14.18 22.59 -12.13
N GLY A 73 -13.25 21.69 -11.78
CA GLY A 73 -12.44 21.77 -10.56
C GLY A 73 -13.22 21.58 -9.23
N CYS A 74 -12.48 21.49 -8.12
CA CYS A 74 -12.98 21.41 -6.74
C CYS A 74 -12.61 22.68 -5.96
N PHE A 75 -13.59 23.25 -5.26
CA PHE A 75 -13.42 24.41 -4.36
C PHE A 75 -13.39 24.04 -2.88
N CYS A 76 -13.16 22.77 -2.58
CA CYS A 76 -13.19 22.19 -1.25
C CYS A 76 -12.05 22.64 -0.30
N GLN A 77 -11.07 23.42 -0.78
CA GLN A 77 -9.90 23.89 0.00
C GLN A 77 -9.16 22.75 0.73
N ALA A 78 -9.14 21.55 0.14
CA ALA A 78 -8.60 20.33 0.74
C ALA A 78 -9.20 19.95 2.12
N ARG A 79 -10.43 20.37 2.42
CA ARG A 79 -11.16 19.96 3.63
C ARG A 79 -11.76 18.55 3.50
N THR A 80 -12.26 18.22 2.31
CA THR A 80 -12.89 16.93 2.00
C THR A 80 -11.94 15.95 1.30
N HIS A 81 -11.12 16.47 0.37
CA HIS A 81 -10.15 15.70 -0.39
C HIS A 81 -8.73 15.99 0.10
N ALA A 82 -7.82 15.04 -0.09
CA ALA A 82 -6.42 15.22 0.27
C ALA A 82 -5.81 16.43 -0.47
N LEU A 83 -4.82 17.05 0.16
CA LEU A 83 -4.05 18.14 -0.45
C LEU A 83 -3.31 17.63 -1.70
N SER A 84 -3.29 18.42 -2.79
CA SER A 84 -2.56 18.05 -4.01
C SER A 84 -1.06 17.90 -3.70
N PRO A 85 -0.43 16.77 -4.06
CA PRO A 85 0.98 16.52 -3.76
C PRO A 85 1.95 17.37 -4.61
N HIS A 86 1.48 17.88 -5.75
CA HIS A 86 2.33 18.58 -6.73
C HIS A 86 2.09 20.09 -6.78
N ALA A 87 0.87 20.54 -6.49
CA ALA A 87 0.50 21.95 -6.48
C ALA A 87 -0.50 22.23 -5.34
N PRO A 88 -0.06 22.27 -4.07
CA PRO A 88 -0.95 22.39 -2.92
C PRO A 88 -1.64 23.77 -2.79
N LEU A 89 -1.09 24.81 -3.44
CA LEU A 89 -1.55 26.19 -3.31
C LEU A 89 -1.42 26.91 -4.65
N CYS A 90 -2.45 27.64 -5.06
CA CYS A 90 -2.35 28.59 -6.16
C CYS A 90 -1.53 29.81 -5.73
N ARG A 91 -0.44 30.12 -6.46
CA ARG A 91 0.44 31.23 -6.12
C ARG A 91 -0.14 32.61 -6.43
N ALA A 92 -1.16 32.68 -7.27
CA ALA A 92 -1.81 33.94 -7.65
C ALA A 92 -2.89 34.35 -6.64
N CYS A 93 -3.86 33.48 -6.37
CA CYS A 93 -5.00 33.80 -5.48
C CYS A 93 -4.95 33.15 -4.09
N GLY A 94 -3.97 32.28 -3.82
CA GLY A 94 -3.86 31.60 -2.52
C GLY A 94 -4.89 30.48 -2.29
N LEU A 95 -5.62 30.03 -3.31
CA LEU A 95 -6.53 28.90 -3.17
C LEU A 95 -5.77 27.62 -2.81
N VAL A 96 -6.18 26.94 -1.73
CA VAL A 96 -5.66 25.61 -1.35
C VAL A 96 -6.26 24.55 -2.27
N VAL A 97 -5.40 23.78 -2.92
CA VAL A 97 -5.76 22.89 -4.03
C VAL A 97 -5.70 21.43 -3.56
N CYS A 98 -6.79 20.70 -3.78
CA CYS A 98 -6.88 19.27 -3.44
C CYS A 98 -6.47 18.35 -4.61
N THR A 99 -6.42 17.04 -4.37
CA THR A 99 -6.05 16.02 -5.36
C THR A 99 -6.97 15.94 -6.59
N LEU A 100 -8.22 16.42 -6.50
CA LEU A 100 -9.12 16.45 -7.66
C LEU A 100 -8.75 17.52 -8.68
N ASN A 101 -8.05 18.57 -8.23
CA ASN A 101 -7.57 19.63 -9.11
C ASN A 101 -6.22 19.20 -9.69
N SER A 102 -6.21 18.78 -10.95
CA SER A 102 -4.97 18.38 -11.62
C SER A 102 -4.03 19.57 -11.78
N PRO A 103 -2.71 19.41 -11.52
CA PRO A 103 -1.73 20.46 -11.74
C PRO A 103 -1.53 20.83 -13.22
N ALA A 104 -2.14 20.08 -14.15
CA ALA A 104 -2.10 20.36 -15.58
C ALA A 104 -3.05 21.50 -16.00
N TYR A 105 -4.09 21.77 -15.22
CA TYR A 105 -5.10 22.78 -15.54
C TYR A 105 -4.89 24.07 -14.75
N ALA A 106 -5.55 25.13 -15.21
CA ALA A 106 -5.58 26.43 -14.57
C ALA A 106 -6.32 26.39 -13.23
N CYS A 107 -6.01 27.36 -12.36
CA CYS A 107 -6.72 27.52 -11.09
C CYS A 107 -8.21 27.82 -11.35
N PRO A 108 -9.15 27.09 -10.73
CA PRO A 108 -10.58 27.32 -10.97
C PRO A 108 -11.09 28.65 -10.39
N SER A 109 -10.31 29.33 -9.52
CA SER A 109 -10.68 30.62 -8.93
C SER A 109 -10.19 31.83 -9.71
N CYS A 110 -8.98 31.78 -10.29
CA CYS A 110 -8.36 32.95 -10.91
C CYS A 110 -7.83 32.69 -12.32
N THR A 111 -8.07 31.48 -12.87
CA THR A 111 -7.66 31.03 -14.22
C THR A 111 -6.17 31.14 -14.54
N VAL A 112 -5.33 31.45 -13.55
CA VAL A 112 -3.87 31.43 -13.66
C VAL A 112 -3.37 29.98 -13.57
N PRO A 113 -2.35 29.58 -14.36
CA PRO A 113 -1.72 28.27 -14.24
C PRO A 113 -1.22 28.00 -12.82
N LEU A 114 -1.50 26.80 -12.31
CA LEU A 114 -1.10 26.39 -10.96
C LEU A 114 0.43 26.26 -10.81
N LEU A 115 1.12 25.94 -11.91
CA LEU A 115 2.57 25.78 -11.97
C LEU A 115 3.18 26.80 -12.92
N ALA A 116 4.24 27.48 -12.47
CA ALA A 116 5.07 28.27 -13.36
C ALA A 116 5.81 27.36 -14.36
N ALA A 117 6.15 27.87 -15.55
CA ALA A 117 6.89 27.11 -16.57
C ALA A 117 8.11 26.32 -16.04
N PRO A 118 9.04 26.90 -15.25
CA PRO A 118 10.19 26.15 -14.73
C PRO A 118 9.80 25.09 -13.68
N GLN A 119 8.66 25.25 -13.01
CA GLN A 119 8.17 24.25 -12.04
C GLN A 119 7.49 23.08 -12.75
N ARG A 120 6.83 23.37 -13.88
CA ARG A 120 6.24 22.34 -14.74
C ARG A 120 7.32 21.45 -15.34
N THR A 121 8.39 22.02 -15.87
CA THR A 121 9.52 21.23 -16.40
C THR A 121 10.18 20.40 -15.31
N ALA A 122 10.47 20.99 -14.14
CA ALA A 122 11.02 20.25 -13.01
C ALA A 122 10.09 19.13 -12.51
N LEU A 123 8.77 19.32 -12.58
CA LEU A 123 7.81 18.28 -12.25
C LEU A 123 7.81 17.15 -13.29
N LEU A 124 7.87 17.48 -14.59
CA LEU A 124 8.00 16.48 -15.65
C LEU A 124 9.26 15.63 -15.46
N ASP A 125 10.41 16.25 -15.19
CA ASP A 125 11.67 15.53 -14.94
C ASP A 125 11.57 14.60 -13.73
N ARG A 126 10.91 15.06 -12.65
CA ARG A 126 10.67 14.24 -11.46
C ARG A 126 9.75 13.05 -11.75
N LEU A 127 8.70 13.24 -12.53
CA LEU A 127 7.79 12.16 -12.93
C LEU A 127 8.52 11.14 -13.79
N ASP A 128 9.37 11.59 -14.72
CA ASP A 128 10.19 10.72 -15.57
C ASP A 128 11.16 9.87 -14.73
N ALA A 129 11.81 10.48 -13.74
CA ALA A 129 12.65 9.77 -12.77
C ALA A 129 11.84 8.75 -11.93
N GLN A 130 10.61 9.09 -11.52
CA GLN A 130 9.76 8.18 -10.76
C GLN A 130 9.25 7.00 -11.60
N ILE A 131 8.84 7.26 -12.84
CA ILE A 131 8.39 6.23 -13.77
C ILE A 131 9.53 5.25 -14.06
N THR A 132 10.72 5.76 -14.38
CA THR A 132 11.90 4.91 -14.63
C THR A 132 12.28 4.10 -13.39
N ALA A 133 12.30 4.70 -12.20
CA ALA A 133 12.56 3.98 -10.95
C ALA A 133 11.54 2.86 -10.71
N LEU A 134 10.24 3.11 -10.89
CA LEU A 134 9.21 2.09 -10.73
C LEU A 134 9.32 0.97 -11.77
N LEU A 135 9.60 1.30 -13.03
CA LEU A 135 9.79 0.30 -14.08
C LEU A 135 10.99 -0.60 -13.79
N THR A 136 12.11 -0.04 -13.31
CA THR A 136 13.29 -0.84 -12.92
C THR A 136 12.98 -1.77 -11.74
N HIS A 137 12.25 -1.28 -10.73
CA HIS A 137 11.82 -2.09 -9.60
C HIS A 137 10.87 -3.23 -10.03
N GLU A 138 9.89 -2.93 -10.88
CA GLU A 138 8.98 -3.96 -11.41
C GLU A 138 9.71 -5.01 -12.25
N ALA A 139 10.69 -4.60 -13.06
CA ALA A 139 11.51 -5.54 -13.83
C ALA A 139 12.32 -6.46 -12.91
N ALA A 140 12.96 -5.91 -11.87
CA ALA A 140 13.72 -6.68 -10.88
C ALA A 140 12.84 -7.67 -10.10
N GLU A 141 11.62 -7.26 -9.72
CA GLU A 141 10.65 -8.13 -9.07
C GLU A 141 10.16 -9.25 -10.00
N ARG A 142 10.00 -8.96 -11.30
CA ARG A 142 9.66 -9.99 -12.30
C ARG A 142 10.78 -11.00 -12.47
N THR A 143 12.04 -10.57 -12.55
CA THR A 143 13.18 -11.48 -12.65
C THR A 143 13.30 -12.37 -11.41
N ARG A 144 13.14 -11.80 -10.21
CA ARG A 144 13.15 -12.57 -8.95
C ARG A 144 12.08 -13.65 -8.91
N LYS A 145 10.84 -13.29 -9.24
CA LYS A 145 9.73 -14.27 -9.29
C LYS A 145 9.94 -15.34 -10.34
N ALA A 146 10.51 -15.00 -11.50
CA ALA A 146 10.82 -15.98 -12.52
C ALA A 146 11.92 -16.96 -12.05
N GLU A 147 12.95 -16.48 -11.37
CA GLU A 147 13.98 -17.32 -10.76
C GLU A 147 13.42 -18.21 -9.67
N GLU A 148 12.59 -17.68 -8.76
CA GLU A 148 11.89 -18.44 -7.72
C GLU A 148 11.02 -19.56 -8.31
N VAL A 149 10.26 -19.28 -9.37
CA VAL A 149 9.46 -20.30 -10.07
C VAL A 149 10.34 -21.37 -10.70
N ARG A 150 11.48 -20.99 -11.31
CA ARG A 150 12.42 -21.96 -11.89
C ARG A 150 13.03 -22.86 -10.82
N LEU A 151 13.41 -22.28 -9.67
CA LEU A 151 13.90 -23.03 -8.53
C LEU A 151 12.81 -23.95 -7.95
N ALA A 152 11.56 -23.49 -7.88
CA ALA A 152 10.43 -24.29 -7.38
C ALA A 152 10.03 -25.45 -8.32
N VAL A 153 10.09 -25.26 -9.64
CA VAL A 153 9.82 -26.33 -10.62
C VAL A 153 10.96 -27.36 -10.66
N GLY A 154 12.21 -26.90 -10.52
CA GLY A 154 13.38 -27.77 -10.42
C GLY A 154 13.50 -28.47 -9.05
N ALA A 155 12.87 -27.92 -8.02
CA ALA A 155 12.75 -28.57 -6.72
C ALA A 155 11.75 -29.73 -6.84
N PHE A 156 12.28 -30.94 -6.90
CA PHE A 156 11.47 -32.14 -6.61
C PHE A 156 10.73 -31.88 -5.30
N PRO A 157 9.39 -32.06 -5.23
CA PRO A 157 8.65 -31.85 -3.99
C PRO A 157 9.31 -32.72 -2.93
N THR A 158 10.04 -32.08 -2.02
CA THR A 158 10.82 -32.78 -1.02
C THR A 158 9.82 -33.50 -0.15
N LEU A 159 9.63 -34.80 -0.41
CA LEU A 159 8.90 -35.70 0.46
C LEU A 159 9.77 -35.85 1.71
N THR A 160 9.71 -34.86 2.60
CA THR A 160 10.31 -34.96 3.93
C THR A 160 9.58 -36.06 4.68
N ALA A 161 10.12 -37.27 4.57
CA ALA A 161 10.02 -38.28 5.59
C ALA A 161 10.75 -37.75 6.84
N GLY A 162 9.99 -37.29 7.83
CA GLY A 162 10.50 -37.04 9.18
C GLY A 162 10.73 -35.57 9.56
N PRO A 163 10.56 -35.22 10.84
CA PRO A 163 10.39 -33.85 11.30
C PRO A 163 11.74 -33.19 11.61
N VAL A 164 12.12 -32.17 10.85
CA VAL A 164 12.90 -31.04 11.40
C VAL A 164 12.31 -29.77 10.82
N GLY A 165 11.85 -28.91 11.71
CA GLY A 165 10.90 -27.85 11.42
C GLY A 165 11.42 -26.73 10.54
N GLN A 166 10.56 -26.31 9.61
CA GLN A 166 10.44 -24.91 9.25
C GLN A 166 8.96 -24.54 9.21
N GLN A 167 8.62 -23.53 10.00
CA GLN A 167 7.27 -23.05 10.25
C GLN A 167 6.71 -22.37 8.99
N GLN A 168 5.78 -23.05 8.33
CA GLN A 168 4.81 -22.43 7.43
C GLN A 168 3.56 -22.09 8.27
N PRO A 169 2.94 -20.89 8.16
CA PRO A 169 1.78 -20.53 8.96
C PRO A 169 0.63 -21.52 8.70
N HIS A 170 0.32 -22.28 9.75
CA HIS A 170 -0.59 -23.41 9.72
C HIS A 170 -2.03 -22.92 9.55
N GLN A 171 -2.65 -23.16 8.40
CA GLN A 171 -4.10 -23.32 8.39
C GLN A 171 -4.42 -24.63 9.14
N PRO A 172 -5.47 -24.66 9.99
CA PRO A 172 -5.86 -25.88 10.68
C PRO A 172 -6.32 -26.92 9.65
N GLN A 173 -5.44 -27.88 9.33
CA GLN A 173 -5.80 -28.98 8.44
C GLN A 173 -6.63 -30.00 9.22
N THR A 174 -7.95 -29.98 8.98
CA THR A 174 -8.85 -31.04 9.44
C THR A 174 -8.58 -32.30 8.62
N ARG A 175 -7.97 -33.33 9.24
CA ARG A 175 -7.77 -34.62 8.57
C ARG A 175 -9.07 -35.43 8.65
N MET A 176 -9.71 -35.64 7.50
CA MET A 176 -10.87 -36.52 7.37
C MET A 176 -10.38 -37.96 7.24
N VAL A 177 -10.69 -38.80 8.23
CA VAL A 177 -10.38 -40.23 8.18
C VAL A 177 -11.67 -40.99 7.90
N LEU A 178 -11.71 -41.67 6.76
CA LEU A 178 -12.77 -42.64 6.44
C LEU A 178 -12.39 -43.99 7.02
N SER A 179 -13.13 -44.46 8.03
CA SER A 179 -13.01 -45.81 8.57
C SER A 179 -14.11 -46.71 7.99
N LEU A 180 -13.73 -47.86 7.47
CA LEU A 180 -14.66 -48.90 7.02
C LEU A 180 -14.75 -49.99 8.08
N ASP A 181 -15.92 -50.13 8.70
CA ASP A 181 -16.14 -51.18 9.69
C ASP A 181 -16.39 -52.52 8.99
N ALA A 182 -15.48 -53.48 9.17
CA ALA A 182 -15.47 -54.75 8.46
C ALA A 182 -16.69 -55.64 8.76
N LYS A 183 -17.34 -55.46 9.91
CA LYS A 183 -18.52 -56.25 10.31
C LYS A 183 -19.82 -55.70 9.74
N THR A 184 -19.92 -54.37 9.61
CA THR A 184 -21.15 -53.71 9.15
C THR A 184 -21.06 -53.18 7.73
N LYS A 185 -19.87 -53.21 7.10
CA LYS A 185 -19.52 -52.62 5.79
C LYS A 185 -19.92 -51.15 5.66
N ARG A 186 -20.13 -50.45 6.78
CA ARG A 186 -20.50 -49.04 6.80
C ARG A 186 -19.24 -48.18 6.83
N VAL A 187 -19.18 -47.22 5.91
CA VAL A 187 -18.12 -46.21 5.87
C VAL A 187 -18.49 -45.11 6.86
N THR A 188 -17.66 -44.89 7.87
CA THR A 188 -17.80 -43.81 8.85
C THR A 188 -16.72 -42.76 8.57
N VAL A 189 -17.12 -41.51 8.37
CA VAL A 189 -16.19 -40.39 8.21
C VAL A 189 -16.01 -39.74 9.57
N SER A 190 -14.79 -39.79 10.10
CA SER A 190 -14.44 -39.14 11.36
C SER A 190 -13.45 -38.01 11.09
N ALA A 191 -13.86 -36.79 11.44
CA ALA A 191 -13.00 -35.61 11.34
C ALA A 191 -12.13 -35.52 12.59
N LEU A 192 -10.86 -35.88 12.48
CA LEU A 192 -9.91 -35.72 13.57
C LEU A 192 -9.35 -34.30 13.52
N THR A 193 -9.93 -33.42 14.33
CA THR A 193 -9.34 -32.12 14.64
C THR A 193 -8.34 -32.35 15.77
N SER A 194 -7.03 -32.29 15.47
CA SER A 194 -6.03 -32.28 16.53
C SER A 194 -6.08 -30.90 17.20
N ALA A 195 -6.82 -30.78 18.29
CA ALA A 195 -6.76 -29.61 19.14
C ALA A 195 -5.40 -29.60 19.85
N PRO A 196 -4.56 -28.55 19.69
CA PRO A 196 -3.36 -28.43 20.51
C PRO A 196 -3.78 -28.24 21.98
N ALA A 197 -3.15 -29.01 22.88
CA ALA A 197 -3.37 -28.92 24.31
C ALA A 197 -3.03 -27.50 24.83
N PRO A 198 -3.84 -26.90 25.71
CA PRO A 198 -3.50 -25.64 26.35
C PRO A 198 -2.33 -25.88 27.31
N SER A 199 -1.11 -25.52 26.88
CA SER A 199 0.05 -25.53 27.76
C SER A 199 -0.08 -24.38 28.76
N ALA A 200 -0.02 -24.74 30.03
CA ALA A 200 -0.07 -23.85 31.17
C ALA A 200 1.09 -22.83 31.15
N ARG A 201 0.78 -21.64 31.67
CA ARG A 201 1.74 -20.55 31.92
C ARG A 201 2.88 -21.01 32.83
N SER A 202 4.09 -20.73 32.41
CA SER A 202 5.17 -20.30 33.31
C SER A 202 6.08 -19.37 32.52
N SER A 203 6.15 -18.12 32.95
CA SER A 203 7.16 -17.15 32.52
C SER A 203 8.56 -17.69 32.88
N PRO A 204 9.58 -17.49 32.04
CA PRO A 204 10.33 -16.25 32.18
C PRO A 204 10.69 -15.60 30.84
N THR A 205 10.83 -14.29 30.92
CA THR A 205 11.20 -13.34 29.88
C THR A 205 12.53 -13.71 29.21
N PRO A 206 12.59 -13.67 27.86
CA PRO A 206 13.81 -13.28 27.17
C PRO A 206 13.55 -12.13 26.19
N THR A 207 14.38 -11.12 26.41
CA THR A 207 14.85 -10.02 25.56
C THR A 207 14.51 -10.16 24.07
N ARG A 208 13.62 -9.29 23.58
CA ARG A 208 13.36 -9.05 22.16
C ARG A 208 14.31 -7.95 21.64
N PRO A 209 14.92 -8.10 20.45
CA PRO A 209 15.68 -7.03 19.81
C PRO A 209 14.75 -5.93 19.28
N GLY A 210 14.94 -4.72 19.81
CA GLY A 210 14.99 -3.47 19.05
C GLY A 210 13.78 -3.05 18.22
N THR A 211 12.61 -2.91 18.83
CA THR A 211 11.70 -1.83 18.42
C THR A 211 12.22 -0.54 19.04
N PRO A 212 12.46 0.55 18.29
CA PRO A 212 12.85 1.82 18.89
C PRO A 212 11.73 2.23 19.85
N GLU A 213 12.08 2.18 21.12
CA GLU A 213 11.27 2.59 22.25
C GLU A 213 10.88 4.04 22.00
N GLU A 214 9.60 4.26 21.77
CA GLU A 214 9.02 5.59 21.75
C GLU A 214 9.12 6.09 23.20
N GLU A 215 10.26 6.69 23.50
CA GLU A 215 10.62 7.25 24.80
C GLU A 215 9.42 8.04 25.31
N ARG A 216 8.73 7.44 26.29
CA ARG A 216 7.55 8.02 26.88
C ARG A 216 8.01 9.29 27.58
N ALA A 217 7.79 10.42 26.91
CA ALA A 217 8.16 11.73 27.42
C ALA A 217 7.76 11.81 28.89
N GLY A 218 8.76 12.04 29.76
CA GLY A 218 8.57 12.13 31.20
C GLY A 218 7.41 13.06 31.52
N ARG A 219 6.72 12.78 32.64
CA ARG A 219 5.61 13.62 33.11
C ARG A 219 6.07 15.09 33.06
N PRO A 220 5.33 16.00 32.37
CA PRO A 220 5.74 17.38 32.30
C PRO A 220 5.92 17.93 33.73
N PRO A 221 6.93 18.79 33.97
CA PRO A 221 7.20 19.31 35.30
C PRO A 221 5.94 19.97 35.86
N ALA A 222 5.60 19.64 37.10
CA ALA A 222 4.35 20.09 37.74
C ALA A 222 4.30 21.62 37.92
N ALA A 223 5.45 22.30 37.84
CA ALA A 223 5.56 23.75 37.90
C ALA A 223 5.96 24.29 36.52
N VAL A 224 4.98 24.76 35.75
CA VAL A 224 5.24 25.64 34.61
C VAL A 224 5.49 27.03 35.19
N SER A 225 6.70 27.56 35.02
CA SER A 225 7.02 28.93 35.42
C SER A 225 6.25 29.91 34.53
N PHE A 226 5.09 30.36 34.98
CA PHE A 226 4.35 31.42 34.30
C PHE A 226 5.05 32.76 34.54
N ALA A 227 5.31 33.51 33.47
CA ALA A 227 5.70 34.91 33.60
C ALA A 227 4.56 35.65 34.33
N ARG A 228 4.81 36.15 35.54
CA ARG A 228 3.82 36.96 36.27
C ARG A 228 3.48 38.17 35.41
N ALA A 229 2.18 38.41 35.21
CA ALA A 229 1.64 39.44 34.31
C ALA A 229 2.12 40.87 34.58
N ALA A 230 2.75 41.14 35.73
CA ALA A 230 3.19 42.45 36.16
C ALA A 230 4.37 43.05 35.36
N LEU A 231 5.00 42.29 34.44
CA LEU A 231 6.15 42.77 33.65
C LEU A 231 5.89 42.82 32.14
N LEU A 232 4.66 42.59 31.67
CA LEU A 232 4.36 42.61 30.23
C LEU A 232 4.46 44.05 29.67
N ASP A 233 5.49 44.31 28.86
CA ASP A 233 5.62 45.55 28.10
C ASP A 233 4.51 45.62 27.02
N THR A 234 3.53 46.49 27.22
CA THR A 234 2.36 46.66 26.35
C THR A 234 2.72 47.08 24.92
N ARG A 235 3.91 47.66 24.71
CA ARG A 235 4.36 48.06 23.37
C ARG A 235 5.00 46.93 22.59
N ARG A 236 5.42 45.84 23.24
CA ARG A 236 6.06 44.68 22.60
C ARG A 236 5.65 43.39 23.31
N PRO A 237 4.38 42.96 23.15
CA PRO A 237 3.83 41.78 23.83
C PRO A 237 4.53 40.46 23.48
N TRP A 238 5.31 40.44 22.40
CA TRP A 238 6.09 39.28 21.93
C TRP A 238 7.52 39.22 22.47
N ARG A 239 7.94 40.17 23.32
CA ARG A 239 9.28 40.16 23.91
C ARG A 239 9.28 39.14 25.05
N ASP A 240 9.87 37.97 24.82
CA ASP A 240 10.02 36.93 25.84
C ASP A 240 10.83 37.48 27.03
N LEU A 241 10.18 37.62 28.19
CA LEU A 241 10.76 38.17 29.42
C LEU A 241 11.25 37.08 30.39
N VAL A 242 11.32 35.83 29.95
CA VAL A 242 11.78 34.72 30.77
C VAL A 242 13.24 34.42 30.43
N GLY A 243 14.17 35.00 31.20
CA GLY A 243 15.59 34.66 31.17
C GLY A 243 16.37 35.44 30.12
N GLY A 244 17.30 36.28 30.58
CA GLY A 244 18.10 37.19 29.75
C GLY A 244 18.78 36.48 28.59
N GLY A 245 18.36 36.84 27.37
CA GLY A 245 18.99 36.44 26.11
C GLY A 245 18.82 34.95 25.81
N ALA A 246 18.14 34.63 24.71
CA ALA A 246 18.25 33.29 24.15
C ALA A 246 19.72 33.05 23.77
N VAL A 247 20.45 32.29 24.59
CA VAL A 247 21.80 31.82 24.24
C VAL A 247 21.62 30.69 23.26
N TYR A 248 22.03 30.92 22.02
CA TYR A 248 22.11 29.86 21.02
C TYR A 248 23.09 28.79 21.53
N ILE A 249 22.57 27.60 21.81
CA ILE A 249 23.40 26.41 22.08
C ILE A 249 23.67 25.77 20.71
N PRO A 250 24.91 25.82 20.18
CA PRO A 250 25.24 25.11 18.96
C PRO A 250 25.03 23.61 19.18
N PRO A 251 24.51 22.87 18.18
CA PRO A 251 24.44 21.42 18.28
C PRO A 251 25.84 20.85 18.53
N PRO A 252 25.99 19.81 19.37
CA PRO A 252 27.29 19.19 19.61
C PRO A 252 27.89 18.78 18.27
N ALA A 253 29.16 19.15 18.07
CA ALA A 253 29.92 18.67 16.93
C ALA A 253 29.94 17.14 17.00
N LEU A 254 29.34 16.51 16.00
CA LEU A 254 29.58 15.09 15.76
C LEU A 254 31.01 15.02 15.25
N ASP A 255 31.93 14.55 16.09
CA ASP A 255 33.30 14.19 15.69
C ASP A 255 33.19 12.98 14.75
N GLY A 256 32.90 13.29 13.50
CA GLY A 256 32.76 12.35 12.41
C GLY A 256 33.30 13.03 11.18
N GLU A 257 34.59 12.80 10.93
CA GLU A 257 35.21 13.08 9.64
C GLU A 257 34.39 12.39 8.55
N GLY A 258 33.77 13.19 7.71
CA GLY A 258 32.85 12.71 6.70
C GLY A 258 32.19 13.86 5.98
N GLU A 259 32.83 14.30 4.90
CA GLU A 259 32.21 15.11 3.86
C GLU A 259 30.79 14.61 3.54
N ALA A 260 29.77 15.45 3.76
CA ALA A 260 28.58 15.42 2.90
C ALA A 260 27.73 16.67 3.06
N LYS A 261 27.74 17.44 1.98
CA LYS A 261 26.80 18.49 1.58
C LYS A 261 25.36 18.28 2.07
N LYS A 262 24.80 19.37 2.58
CA LYS A 262 23.44 19.91 2.34
C LYS A 262 22.36 18.86 2.02
N LYS A 263 21.36 18.74 2.91
CA LYS A 263 19.97 19.17 2.59
C LYS A 263 19.04 19.11 3.81
N THR A 264 18.66 20.32 4.17
CA THR A 264 17.40 20.78 4.75
C THR A 264 16.17 19.87 4.55
N ARG A 265 15.49 19.64 5.69
CA ARG A 265 14.03 19.69 5.96
C ARG A 265 13.12 18.81 5.08
N GLY A 266 12.43 17.80 5.63
CA GLY A 266 11.42 17.92 6.69
C GLY A 266 10.06 18.20 6.03
N ARG A 267 9.14 17.24 5.83
CA ARG A 267 8.14 16.70 6.81
C ARG A 267 7.49 17.86 7.61
N THR A 268 6.17 18.00 7.76
CA THR A 268 5.20 16.97 8.18
C THR A 268 3.78 17.57 8.26
N ALA A 269 2.77 16.69 8.11
CA ALA A 269 1.60 16.55 9.01
C ALA A 269 0.50 17.65 9.06
N LYS A 270 -0.74 17.43 9.49
CA LYS A 270 -1.62 16.25 9.74
C LYS A 270 -2.85 16.79 10.48
N GLY A 271 -4.05 16.44 10.01
CA GLY A 271 -5.27 16.32 10.83
C GLY A 271 -5.94 17.62 11.28
N LYS A 272 -7.17 17.62 11.81
CA LYS A 272 -8.16 16.58 12.09
C LYS A 272 -9.47 17.30 12.50
N SER A 273 -10.58 16.57 12.36
CA SER A 273 -11.78 16.53 13.22
C SER A 273 -13.03 17.40 12.94
N LYS A 274 -14.13 16.62 12.81
CA LYS A 274 -15.41 16.63 13.56
C LYS A 274 -16.61 17.42 12.99
N GLU A 275 -17.55 16.64 12.41
CA GLU A 275 -18.83 16.20 13.02
C GLU A 275 -19.67 17.24 13.78
N ASN A 276 -20.82 17.64 13.22
CA ASN A 276 -22.14 17.33 13.80
C ASN A 276 -23.31 17.76 12.90
N ASP A 277 -24.44 17.14 13.21
CA ASP A 277 -25.72 16.97 12.50
C ASP A 277 -26.53 18.21 12.07
N ALA A 278 -27.48 17.93 11.16
CA ALA A 278 -28.92 18.18 11.32
C ALA A 278 -29.62 19.02 10.22
N ILE A 279 -30.56 18.35 9.54
CA ILE A 279 -31.93 18.80 9.18
C ILE A 279 -32.09 19.91 8.13
N GLY A 280 -32.89 19.62 7.10
CA GLY A 280 -33.77 20.61 6.47
C GLY A 280 -33.89 20.47 4.96
N GLY A 281 -35.09 20.18 4.46
CA GLY A 281 -35.37 19.98 3.05
C GLY A 281 -35.57 21.27 2.25
N GLY A 282 -36.00 21.12 0.98
CA GLY A 282 -36.73 22.18 0.28
C GLY A 282 -36.31 22.44 -1.17
N SER A 283 -37.18 22.02 -2.08
CA SER A 283 -37.67 22.69 -3.32
C SER A 283 -36.70 23.23 -4.39
N GLY A 284 -37.10 23.04 -5.66
CA GLY A 284 -36.49 23.56 -6.89
C GLY A 284 -36.49 25.10 -7.05
N PRO A 285 -36.46 25.70 -8.28
CA PRO A 285 -37.17 25.25 -9.48
C PRO A 285 -36.34 25.23 -10.80
N LYS A 286 -37.01 24.69 -11.83
CA LYS A 286 -36.81 24.95 -13.26
C LYS A 286 -36.69 26.45 -13.54
N ILE A 287 -35.76 26.86 -14.42
CA ILE A 287 -35.98 28.03 -15.29
C ILE A 287 -35.43 27.69 -16.68
N LEU A 288 -36.33 27.87 -17.66
CA LEU A 288 -36.10 27.87 -19.09
C LEU A 288 -35.29 29.10 -19.52
N ALA A 289 -34.45 28.94 -20.53
CA ALA A 289 -34.45 29.76 -21.75
C ALA A 289 -33.64 29.03 -22.82
#